data_AF-A0A3D2WBS3-F1
#
_entry.id   AF-A0A3D2WBS3-F1
#
_cell.length_a   1.000
_cell.length_b   1.000
_cell.length_c   1.000
_cell.angle_alpha   90.00
_cell.angle_beta   90.00
_cell.angle_gamma   90.00
#
_symmetry.space_group_name_H-M   'P 1'
#
loop_
_entity.id
_entity.type
_entity.pdbx_description
1 polymer ?
#
loop_
_entity_poly.entity_id
_entity_poly.type
_entity_poly.pdbx_seq_one_letter_code
_entity_poly.pdbx_strand_id
1 'polypeptide(L)'
;MQAIRSISLMLAAVVLTSTVVSPGAAQNVPWSPLKRGSDNMEVLGHLPLGPRLSVADMDVEQEMHRPFAYVARMVYGFEGPRGTDIISIEDPERPKLLYEWRIENQDLHQGTGGMDVKHFKWNDRYYLVQSLQFGAGGPNSDLGAVILDVTGLPDPSTVRETARIREPDMPGGFHNIFIYKHSNGRVYLFTTARAPGALIYDLGMIVEGDLENAQVGMVPVPESPFGRGGGRGYHDFYVAYHPDTGEDRF
;
A
#
# COMPACT_ATOMS: atom_id res chain seq x y z
N MET A 1 -34.96 71.42 -25.55
CA MET A 1 -34.07 70.29 -25.89
C MET A 1 -32.63 70.76 -25.81
N GLN A 2 -31.90 70.37 -24.77
CA GLN A 2 -30.48 69.99 -24.79
C GLN A 2 -30.02 69.73 -23.35
N ALA A 3 -29.52 68.52 -23.14
CA ALA A 3 -29.26 67.95 -21.84
C ALA A 3 -27.90 68.36 -21.28
N ILE A 4 -27.89 68.77 -20.02
CA ILE A 4 -26.72 68.80 -19.14
C ILE A 4 -26.32 67.35 -18.87
N ARG A 5 -25.06 66.96 -19.15
CA ARG A 5 -24.31 65.96 -18.37
C ARG A 5 -22.80 66.16 -18.56
N SER A 6 -22.17 66.79 -17.57
CA SER A 6 -20.76 66.60 -17.28
C SER A 6 -20.58 65.22 -16.66
N ILE A 7 -19.78 64.36 -17.29
CA ILE A 7 -19.34 63.11 -16.68
C ILE A 7 -17.81 63.14 -16.69
N SER A 8 -17.25 63.47 -15.52
CA SER A 8 -15.91 63.01 -15.15
C SER A 8 -16.04 61.54 -14.80
N LEU A 9 -15.29 60.65 -15.46
CA LEU A 9 -15.09 59.30 -14.97
C LEU A 9 -13.58 59.03 -14.90
N MET A 10 -13.15 58.81 -13.67
CA MET A 10 -11.80 58.47 -13.25
C MET A 10 -11.23 57.32 -14.09
N LEU A 11 -10.00 57.51 -14.57
CA LEU A 11 -9.17 56.43 -15.07
C LEU A 11 -8.72 55.57 -13.87
N ALA A 12 -9.38 54.42 -13.66
CA ALA A 12 -8.94 53.45 -12.67
C ALA A 12 -7.68 52.75 -13.20
N ALA A 13 -6.52 53.09 -12.63
CA ALA A 13 -5.28 52.37 -12.86
C ALA A 13 -5.38 50.98 -12.22
N VAL A 14 -5.60 49.95 -13.03
CA VAL A 14 -5.46 48.55 -12.61
C VAL A 14 -3.96 48.28 -12.43
N VAL A 15 -3.49 48.30 -11.18
CA VAL A 15 -2.17 47.78 -10.82
C VAL A 15 -2.24 46.26 -10.91
N LEU A 16 -1.70 45.67 -11.98
CA LEU A 16 -1.39 44.25 -12.01
C LEU A 16 -0.28 44.00 -10.98
N THR A 17 -0.65 43.54 -9.79
CA THR A 17 0.31 42.90 -8.88
C THR A 17 0.67 41.54 -9.47
N SER A 18 1.77 41.47 -10.21
CA SER A 18 2.44 40.21 -10.52
C SER A 18 2.86 39.57 -9.19
N THR A 19 2.15 38.52 -8.78
CA THR A 19 2.66 37.60 -7.76
C THR A 19 3.90 36.93 -8.32
N VAL A 20 5.07 37.48 -7.99
CA VAL A 20 6.35 36.81 -8.21
C VAL A 20 6.31 35.56 -7.35
N VAL A 21 5.99 34.42 -7.97
CA VAL A 21 6.21 33.11 -7.38
C VAL A 21 7.71 33.00 -7.20
N SER A 22 8.19 33.28 -5.98
CA SER A 22 9.61 33.12 -5.66
C SER A 22 9.96 31.65 -5.89
N PRO A 23 10.95 31.31 -6.73
CA PRO A 23 11.41 29.93 -6.91
C PRO A 23 12.03 29.35 -5.63
N GLY A 24 12.23 30.18 -4.61
CA GLY A 24 12.90 29.90 -3.35
C GLY A 24 12.03 29.18 -2.32
N ALA A 25 11.55 28.00 -2.65
CA ALA A 25 11.33 26.94 -1.67
C ALA A 25 11.54 25.56 -2.31
N ALA A 26 12.47 25.45 -3.28
CA ALA A 26 13.13 24.18 -3.50
C ALA A 26 13.83 23.84 -2.18
N GLN A 27 13.36 22.82 -1.47
CA GLN A 27 14.11 22.26 -0.35
C GLN A 27 15.53 22.01 -0.85
N ASN A 28 16.54 22.56 -0.16
CA ASN A 28 17.94 22.16 -0.36
C ASN A 28 18.05 20.69 0.05
N VAL A 29 17.67 19.80 -0.86
CA VAL A 29 17.79 18.36 -0.67
C VAL A 29 19.25 17.99 -0.90
N PRO A 30 19.94 17.35 0.06
CA PRO A 30 21.37 17.05 -0.05
C PRO A 30 21.69 15.98 -1.10
N TRP A 31 20.66 15.39 -1.74
CA TRP A 31 20.79 14.36 -2.76
C TRP A 31 20.43 14.86 -4.16
N SER A 32 21.07 14.26 -5.16
CA SER A 32 20.71 14.35 -6.57
C SER A 32 20.75 12.94 -7.19
N PRO A 33 20.25 12.75 -8.43
CA PRO A 33 20.43 11.48 -9.13
C PRO A 33 21.90 11.06 -9.27
N LEU A 34 22.83 12.03 -9.29
CA LEU A 34 24.28 11.79 -9.36
C LEU A 34 24.93 11.62 -7.97
N LYS A 35 24.40 12.29 -6.94
CA LYS A 35 24.81 12.16 -5.54
C LYS A 35 23.65 11.59 -4.74
N ARG A 36 23.45 10.27 -4.85
CA ARG A 36 22.36 9.55 -4.19
C ARG A 36 22.68 9.38 -2.70
N GLY A 37 21.65 9.35 -1.85
CA GLY A 37 21.79 9.22 -0.39
C GLY A 37 22.01 10.54 0.35
N SER A 38 22.22 10.44 1.65
CA SER A 38 22.59 11.54 2.55
C SER A 38 23.95 11.22 3.19
N ASP A 39 24.52 12.14 3.97
CA ASP A 39 25.83 11.92 4.60
C ASP A 39 25.84 10.73 5.59
N ASN A 40 24.67 10.20 5.98
CA ASN A 40 24.48 9.03 6.84
C ASN A 40 23.82 7.83 6.13
N MET A 41 23.70 7.83 4.81
CA MET A 41 23.12 6.73 4.04
C MET A 41 24.02 6.37 2.85
N GLU A 42 24.42 5.10 2.78
CA GLU A 42 25.12 4.55 1.62
C GLU A 42 24.12 3.83 0.71
N VAL A 43 24.12 4.21 -0.58
CA VAL A 43 23.31 3.53 -1.59
C VAL A 43 24.13 2.42 -2.20
N LEU A 44 23.81 1.17 -1.83
CA LEU A 44 24.54 -0.02 -2.28
C LEU A 44 24.20 -0.40 -3.72
N GLY A 45 22.91 -0.41 -4.06
CA GLY A 45 22.43 -0.89 -5.36
C GLY A 45 21.21 -0.14 -5.87
N HIS A 46 20.84 -0.41 -7.11
CA HIS A 46 19.62 0.12 -7.72
C HIS A 46 19.03 -0.89 -8.72
N LEU A 47 17.75 -1.20 -8.55
CA LEU A 47 16.99 -2.02 -9.49
C LEU A 47 15.87 -1.17 -10.10
N PRO A 48 15.90 -0.86 -11.41
CA PRO A 48 14.82 -0.14 -12.06
C PRO A 48 13.56 -1.01 -12.11
N LEU A 49 12.46 -0.53 -11.51
CA LEU A 49 11.19 -1.27 -11.47
C LEU A 49 10.16 -0.79 -12.49
N GLY A 50 10.42 0.30 -13.22
CA GLY A 50 9.53 0.79 -14.28
C GLY A 50 9.16 2.26 -14.10
N PRO A 51 7.97 2.69 -14.59
CA PRO A 51 7.60 4.09 -14.62
C PRO A 51 7.44 4.67 -13.21
N ARG A 52 7.56 6.00 -13.09
CA ARG A 52 7.26 6.69 -11.83
C ARG A 52 5.84 6.38 -11.37
N LEU A 53 5.59 6.45 -10.06
CA LEU A 53 4.26 6.26 -9.49
C LEU A 53 3.68 4.86 -9.76
N SER A 54 4.57 3.84 -9.83
CA SER A 54 4.19 2.44 -10.02
C SER A 54 4.63 1.49 -8.90
N VAL A 55 5.13 2.05 -7.80
CA VAL A 55 5.49 1.35 -6.56
C VAL A 55 4.67 1.98 -5.44
N ALA A 56 4.03 1.15 -4.63
CA ALA A 56 3.15 1.59 -3.54
C ALA A 56 3.79 1.40 -2.16
N ASP A 57 4.21 0.17 -1.88
CA ASP A 57 4.80 -0.24 -0.61
C ASP A 57 5.89 -1.30 -0.84
N MET A 58 6.66 -1.60 0.21
CA MET A 58 7.62 -2.69 0.21
C MET A 58 7.72 -3.37 1.58
N ASP A 59 8.18 -4.61 1.56
CA ASP A 59 8.50 -5.36 2.77
C ASP A 59 9.80 -6.14 2.57
N VAL A 60 10.53 -6.38 3.66
CA VAL A 60 11.83 -7.06 3.63
C VAL A 60 11.79 -8.20 4.63
N GLU A 61 12.19 -9.38 4.19
CA GLU A 61 12.34 -10.56 5.06
C GLU A 61 13.21 -10.25 6.28
N GLN A 62 12.77 -10.74 7.43
CA GLN A 62 13.52 -10.58 8.69
C GLN A 62 14.41 -11.79 9.00
N GLU A 63 14.28 -12.89 8.25
CA GLU A 63 15.13 -14.06 8.42
C GLU A 63 16.42 -13.93 7.59
N MET A 64 17.56 -13.90 8.25
CA MET A 64 18.87 -13.63 7.62
C MET A 64 19.26 -14.58 6.47
N HIS A 65 18.69 -15.79 6.41
CA HIS A 65 18.95 -16.76 5.34
C HIS A 65 18.00 -16.61 4.14
N ARG A 66 17.07 -15.65 4.19
CA ARG A 66 16.10 -15.32 3.14
C ARG A 66 16.23 -13.84 2.78
N PRO A 67 17.32 -13.42 2.10
CA PRO A 67 17.54 -12.02 1.77
C PRO A 67 16.65 -11.57 0.60
N PHE A 68 15.35 -11.49 0.84
CA PHE A 68 14.34 -11.10 -0.16
C PHE A 68 13.61 -9.83 0.24
N ALA A 69 13.37 -8.99 -0.74
CA ALA A 69 12.48 -7.83 -0.64
C ALA A 69 11.28 -8.03 -1.56
N TYR A 70 10.12 -7.57 -1.12
CA TYR A 70 8.86 -7.65 -1.83
C TYR A 70 8.38 -6.23 -2.10
N VAL A 71 7.94 -5.94 -3.33
CA VAL A 71 7.54 -4.57 -3.71
C VAL A 71 6.16 -4.60 -4.35
N ALA A 72 5.20 -3.93 -3.72
CA ALA A 72 3.86 -3.78 -4.24
C ALA A 72 3.87 -2.87 -5.47
N ARG A 73 3.20 -3.32 -6.53
CA ARG A 73 3.13 -2.67 -7.84
C ARG A 73 1.73 -2.13 -8.08
N MET A 74 1.66 -0.85 -8.43
CA MET A 74 0.40 -0.12 -8.64
C MET A 74 0.43 0.75 -9.90
N VAL A 75 -0.73 1.32 -10.22
CA VAL A 75 -0.88 2.41 -11.19
C VAL A 75 -1.50 3.61 -10.47
N TYR A 76 -0.66 4.50 -9.95
CA TYR A 76 -1.12 5.80 -9.43
C TYR A 76 -1.09 6.89 -10.50
N GLY A 77 -0.21 6.75 -11.50
CA GLY A 77 -0.19 7.57 -12.71
C GLY A 77 -1.08 6.99 -13.82
N PHE A 78 -0.52 6.90 -15.02
CA PHE A 78 -1.21 6.38 -16.21
C PHE A 78 -0.72 5.00 -16.65
N GLU A 79 0.46 4.60 -16.19
CA GLU A 79 1.17 3.40 -16.63
C GLU A 79 1.77 2.69 -15.41
N GLY A 80 1.88 1.36 -15.51
CA GLY A 80 2.53 0.55 -14.49
C GLY A 80 1.89 -0.83 -14.36
N PRO A 81 2.60 -1.79 -13.76
CA PRO A 81 2.03 -3.07 -13.41
C PRO A 81 1.16 -2.99 -12.14
N ARG A 82 0.16 -3.87 -12.05
CA ARG A 82 -0.62 -4.11 -10.83
C ARG A 82 -0.30 -5.50 -10.27
N GLY A 83 0.33 -5.57 -9.11
CA GLY A 83 0.74 -6.85 -8.50
C GLY A 83 1.91 -6.69 -7.53
N THR A 84 2.88 -7.61 -7.57
CA THR A 84 4.04 -7.59 -6.67
C THR A 84 5.31 -8.07 -7.37
N ASP A 85 6.46 -7.53 -6.97
CA ASP A 85 7.79 -7.99 -7.38
C ASP A 85 8.50 -8.65 -6.22
N ILE A 86 9.15 -9.77 -6.49
CA ILE A 86 10.02 -10.47 -5.54
C ILE A 86 11.47 -10.26 -5.98
N ILE A 87 12.28 -9.70 -5.09
CA ILE A 87 13.65 -9.26 -5.38
C ILE A 87 14.61 -9.96 -4.43
N SER A 88 15.68 -10.56 -4.95
CA SER A 88 16.83 -10.96 -4.15
C SER A 88 17.71 -9.75 -3.85
N ILE A 89 18.04 -9.61 -2.57
CA ILE A 89 19.03 -8.67 -2.03
C ILE A 89 20.21 -9.41 -1.37
N GLU A 90 20.43 -10.68 -1.74
CA GLU A 90 21.57 -11.48 -1.27
C GLU A 90 22.92 -10.78 -1.55
N ASP A 91 23.01 -10.17 -2.74
CA ASP A 91 24.04 -9.19 -3.07
C ASP A 91 23.36 -7.80 -3.13
N PRO A 92 23.47 -6.97 -2.07
CA PRO A 92 22.79 -5.68 -2.02
C PRO A 92 23.36 -4.65 -3.00
N GLU A 93 24.58 -4.86 -3.53
CA GLU A 93 25.14 -4.02 -4.60
C GLU A 93 24.55 -4.37 -5.97
N ARG A 94 23.99 -5.58 -6.10
CA ARG A 94 23.43 -6.13 -7.35
C ARG A 94 22.08 -6.83 -7.12
N PRO A 95 21.05 -6.11 -6.65
CA PRO A 95 19.72 -6.67 -6.45
C PRO A 95 19.15 -7.26 -7.74
N LYS A 96 18.41 -8.37 -7.63
CA LYS A 96 17.87 -9.11 -8.78
C LYS A 96 16.38 -9.34 -8.64
N LEU A 97 15.61 -8.96 -9.66
CA LEU A 97 14.21 -9.37 -9.80
C LEU A 97 14.16 -10.89 -10.01
N LEU A 98 13.52 -11.62 -9.10
CA LEU A 98 13.34 -13.07 -9.18
C LEU A 98 12.02 -13.44 -9.84
N TYR A 99 10.94 -12.76 -9.45
CA TYR A 99 9.58 -13.11 -9.87
C TYR A 99 8.67 -11.89 -9.90
N GLU A 100 7.71 -11.92 -10.82
CA GLU A 100 6.68 -10.89 -10.98
C GLU A 100 5.31 -11.57 -10.90
N TRP A 101 4.53 -11.25 -9.89
CA TRP A 101 3.09 -11.57 -9.88
C TRP A 101 2.32 -10.37 -10.42
N ARG A 102 1.39 -10.61 -11.34
CA ARG A 102 0.53 -9.59 -11.94
C ARG A 102 -0.90 -10.06 -11.91
N ILE A 103 -1.83 -9.17 -11.58
CA ILE A 103 -3.25 -9.46 -11.73
C ILE A 103 -3.55 -9.74 -13.20
N GLU A 104 -4.32 -10.80 -13.46
CA GLU A 104 -4.73 -11.16 -14.80
C GLU A 104 -5.53 -10.01 -15.46
N ASN A 105 -5.37 -9.80 -16.77
CA ASN A 105 -6.12 -8.78 -17.52
C ASN A 105 -6.10 -7.39 -16.85
N GLN A 106 -4.93 -6.95 -16.36
CA GLN A 106 -4.83 -5.71 -15.59
C GLN A 106 -5.44 -4.51 -16.31
N ASP A 107 -5.39 -4.43 -17.64
CA ASP A 107 -5.93 -3.32 -18.42
C ASP A 107 -7.45 -3.16 -18.29
N LEU A 108 -8.17 -4.22 -17.89
CA LEU A 108 -9.62 -4.19 -17.63
C LEU A 108 -9.96 -3.67 -16.23
N HIS A 109 -8.98 -3.63 -15.32
CA HIS A 109 -9.19 -3.21 -13.95
C HIS A 109 -9.19 -1.69 -13.83
N GLN A 110 -10.14 -1.17 -13.04
CA GLN A 110 -10.20 0.24 -12.64
C GLN A 110 -9.49 0.42 -11.29
N GLY A 111 -8.90 1.58 -11.03
CA GLY A 111 -8.20 1.87 -9.78
C GLY A 111 -6.70 1.53 -9.80
N THR A 112 -6.09 1.51 -8.62
CA THR A 112 -4.64 1.50 -8.43
C THR A 112 -4.01 0.12 -8.58
N GLY A 113 -4.69 -0.96 -8.17
CA GLY A 113 -4.09 -2.30 -8.13
C GLY A 113 -3.42 -2.58 -6.80
N GLY A 114 -2.15 -2.99 -6.80
CA GLY A 114 -1.43 -3.32 -5.56
C GLY A 114 -1.35 -2.13 -4.62
N MET A 115 -1.54 -2.34 -3.33
CA MET A 115 -1.41 -1.28 -2.32
C MET A 115 -0.25 -1.58 -1.38
N ASP A 116 -0.45 -2.51 -0.46
CA ASP A 116 0.55 -2.94 0.50
C ASP A 116 0.98 -4.38 0.20
N VAL A 117 2.19 -4.71 0.64
CA VAL A 117 2.72 -6.07 0.63
C VAL A 117 3.30 -6.40 1.99
N LYS A 118 3.03 -7.60 2.50
CA LYS A 118 3.60 -8.09 3.76
C LYS A 118 3.87 -9.59 3.72
N HIS A 119 4.97 -10.04 4.31
CA HIS A 119 5.28 -11.47 4.45
C HIS A 119 4.83 -12.03 5.80
N PHE A 120 4.55 -13.33 5.83
CA PHE A 120 4.32 -14.06 7.07
C PHE A 120 4.79 -15.52 6.98
N LYS A 121 5.00 -16.13 8.15
CA LYS A 121 5.37 -17.54 8.28
C LYS A 121 4.26 -18.32 8.97
N TRP A 122 3.94 -19.49 8.44
CA TRP A 122 2.98 -20.43 9.02
C TRP A 122 3.44 -21.87 8.79
N ASN A 123 3.53 -22.69 9.83
CA ASN A 123 3.98 -24.10 9.79
C ASN A 123 5.24 -24.31 8.91
N ASP A 124 6.29 -23.53 9.18
CA ASP A 124 7.59 -23.54 8.46
C ASP A 124 7.52 -23.18 6.97
N ARG A 125 6.40 -22.63 6.50
CA ARG A 125 6.22 -22.11 5.14
C ARG A 125 6.16 -20.59 5.15
N TYR A 126 6.57 -19.99 4.03
CA TYR A 126 6.67 -18.55 3.86
C TYR A 126 5.65 -18.09 2.83
N TYR A 127 4.93 -17.05 3.19
CA TYR A 127 3.84 -16.52 2.39
C TYR A 127 3.95 -15.01 2.24
N LEU A 128 3.36 -14.52 1.17
CA LEU A 128 3.25 -13.11 0.87
C LEU A 128 1.78 -12.74 0.72
N VAL A 129 1.35 -11.68 1.40
CA VAL A 129 0.05 -11.03 1.21
C VAL A 129 0.27 -9.81 0.32
N GLN A 130 -0.36 -9.78 -0.86
CA GLN A 130 -0.45 -8.56 -1.68
C GLN A 130 -1.88 -8.03 -1.56
N SER A 131 -2.06 -6.88 -0.91
CA SER A 131 -3.36 -6.20 -0.87
C SER A 131 -3.64 -5.47 -2.18
N LEU A 132 -4.90 -5.38 -2.57
CA LEU A 132 -5.34 -4.88 -3.86
C LEU A 132 -6.51 -3.92 -3.68
N GLN A 133 -6.54 -2.87 -4.50
CA GLN A 133 -7.63 -1.90 -4.54
C GLN A 133 -8.10 -1.67 -5.98
N PHE A 134 -9.34 -2.05 -6.23
CA PHE A 134 -9.99 -1.89 -7.53
C PHE A 134 -11.29 -1.09 -7.43
N GLY A 135 -11.53 -0.28 -8.46
CA GLY A 135 -12.75 0.51 -8.61
C GLY A 135 -13.91 -0.30 -9.16
N ALA A 136 -15.13 0.22 -8.95
CA ALA A 136 -16.32 -0.32 -9.60
C ALA A 136 -16.24 -0.15 -11.13
N GLY A 137 -16.86 -1.07 -11.88
CA GLY A 137 -16.91 -1.03 -13.34
C GLY A 137 -15.81 -1.85 -14.05
N GLY A 138 -14.97 -2.57 -13.31
CA GLY A 138 -14.05 -3.58 -13.82
C GLY A 138 -14.11 -4.88 -13.01
N PRO A 139 -13.33 -5.90 -13.38
CA PRO A 139 -13.22 -7.14 -12.61
C PRO A 139 -12.66 -6.90 -11.20
N ASN A 140 -12.88 -7.85 -10.29
CA ASN A 140 -12.24 -7.93 -8.99
C ASN A 140 -12.46 -6.70 -8.08
N SER A 141 -13.56 -5.96 -8.22
CA SER A 141 -13.88 -4.83 -7.32
C SER A 141 -14.03 -5.24 -5.85
N ASP A 142 -14.22 -6.52 -5.57
CA ASP A 142 -14.34 -7.15 -4.26
C ASP A 142 -13.03 -7.82 -3.79
N LEU A 143 -11.98 -7.88 -4.62
CA LEU A 143 -10.73 -8.55 -4.27
C LEU A 143 -9.92 -7.68 -3.30
N GLY A 144 -9.76 -8.17 -2.07
CA GLY A 144 -8.99 -7.51 -1.02
C GLY A 144 -7.51 -7.87 -1.09
N ALA A 145 -7.18 -9.15 -1.20
CA ALA A 145 -5.78 -9.59 -1.26
C ALA A 145 -5.60 -10.91 -2.01
N VAL A 146 -4.38 -11.16 -2.48
CA VAL A 146 -3.90 -12.48 -2.88
C VAL A 146 -2.80 -12.97 -1.94
N ILE A 147 -2.77 -14.28 -1.71
CA ILE A 147 -1.72 -14.94 -0.93
C ILE A 147 -0.85 -15.77 -1.87
N LEU A 148 0.46 -15.53 -1.83
CA LEU A 148 1.45 -16.31 -2.57
C LEU A 148 2.27 -17.16 -1.60
N ASP A 149 2.44 -18.44 -1.89
CA ASP A 149 3.47 -19.28 -1.27
C ASP A 149 4.81 -18.98 -1.93
N VAL A 150 5.77 -18.54 -1.11
CA VAL A 150 7.13 -18.14 -1.51
C VAL A 150 8.19 -18.97 -0.80
N THR A 151 7.80 -20.13 -0.25
CA THR A 151 8.67 -21.00 0.54
C THR A 151 9.93 -21.39 -0.22
N GLY A 152 9.80 -21.76 -1.50
CA GLY A 152 10.89 -22.28 -2.33
C GLY A 152 11.82 -21.22 -2.94
N LEU A 153 11.69 -19.94 -2.58
CA LEU A 153 12.69 -18.95 -2.98
C LEU A 153 14.11 -19.38 -2.54
N PRO A 154 15.14 -19.13 -3.36
CA PRO A 154 15.16 -18.22 -4.51
C PRO A 154 14.66 -18.82 -5.85
N ASP A 155 14.16 -20.06 -5.91
CA ASP A 155 13.63 -20.63 -7.15
C ASP A 155 12.24 -20.03 -7.47
N PRO A 156 12.13 -19.13 -8.48
CA PRO A 156 10.86 -18.47 -8.79
C PRO A 156 9.83 -19.44 -9.38
N SER A 157 10.27 -20.59 -9.90
CA SER A 157 9.37 -21.61 -10.41
C SER A 157 8.55 -22.29 -9.32
N THR A 158 8.85 -22.05 -8.04
CA THR A 158 8.11 -22.57 -6.89
C THR A 158 7.01 -21.65 -6.38
N VAL A 159 6.98 -20.38 -6.82
CA VAL A 159 6.00 -19.40 -6.33
C VAL A 159 4.59 -19.76 -6.83
N ARG A 160 3.62 -19.84 -5.92
CA ARG A 160 2.23 -20.20 -6.24
C ARG A 160 1.25 -19.28 -5.55
N GLU A 161 0.23 -18.83 -6.25
CA GLU A 161 -0.94 -18.24 -5.60
C GLU A 161 -1.72 -19.35 -4.89
N THR A 162 -1.95 -19.22 -3.58
CA THR A 162 -2.64 -20.22 -2.76
C THR A 162 -4.04 -19.80 -2.36
N ALA A 163 -4.32 -18.50 -2.29
CA ALA A 163 -5.62 -17.99 -1.90
C ALA A 163 -5.89 -16.57 -2.41
N ARG A 164 -7.18 -16.22 -2.50
CA ARG A 164 -7.68 -14.86 -2.70
C ARG A 164 -8.67 -14.52 -1.60
N ILE A 165 -8.49 -13.39 -0.92
CA ILE A 165 -9.44 -12.87 0.09
C ILE A 165 -10.36 -11.88 -0.62
N ARG A 166 -11.68 -12.11 -0.55
CA ARG A 166 -12.70 -11.28 -1.20
C ARG A 166 -13.71 -10.77 -0.19
N GLU A 167 -14.13 -9.51 -0.38
CA GLU A 167 -15.14 -8.82 0.44
C GLU A 167 -16.27 -8.30 -0.47
N PRO A 168 -17.27 -9.14 -0.80
CA PRO A 168 -18.34 -8.77 -1.73
C PRO A 168 -19.28 -7.70 -1.17
N ASP A 169 -19.48 -7.67 0.15
CA ASP A 169 -20.37 -6.72 0.83
C ASP A 169 -19.70 -5.36 1.07
N MET A 170 -18.37 -5.31 1.02
CA MET A 170 -17.55 -4.11 1.23
C MET A 170 -16.54 -3.93 0.09
N PRO A 171 -17.01 -3.79 -1.17
CA PRO A 171 -16.14 -3.74 -2.32
C PRO A 171 -15.29 -2.47 -2.31
N GLY A 172 -14.13 -2.56 -2.95
CA GLY A 172 -13.12 -1.52 -3.00
C GLY A 172 -11.76 -2.01 -2.58
N GLY A 173 -11.63 -3.23 -2.05
CA GLY A 173 -10.35 -3.86 -1.73
C GLY A 173 -9.73 -3.39 -0.41
N PHE A 174 -8.45 -3.75 -0.22
CA PHE A 174 -7.69 -3.50 1.00
C PHE A 174 -6.57 -2.49 0.75
N HIS A 175 -6.49 -1.44 1.57
CA HIS A 175 -5.49 -0.38 1.40
C HIS A 175 -4.25 -0.66 2.25
N ASN A 176 -4.39 -0.57 3.58
CA ASN A 176 -3.30 -0.85 4.52
C ASN A 176 -3.45 -2.26 5.07
N ILE A 177 -2.34 -3.00 5.14
CA ILE A 177 -2.30 -4.30 5.81
C ILE A 177 -1.17 -4.40 6.83
N PHE A 178 -1.45 -5.13 7.91
CA PHE A 178 -0.48 -5.43 8.94
C PHE A 178 -0.56 -6.90 9.36
N ILE A 179 0.60 -7.55 9.46
CA ILE A 179 0.73 -8.94 9.90
C ILE A 179 1.08 -8.92 11.38
N TYR A 180 0.27 -9.59 12.19
CA TYR A 180 0.46 -9.69 13.62
C TYR A 180 0.53 -11.15 14.07
N LYS A 181 1.66 -11.54 14.69
CA LYS A 181 1.78 -12.82 15.38
C LYS A 181 1.22 -12.66 16.79
N HIS A 182 0.06 -13.25 17.02
CA HIS A 182 -0.65 -13.15 18.29
C HIS A 182 -0.05 -14.07 19.36
N SER A 183 -0.23 -13.73 20.64
CA SER A 183 0.31 -14.53 21.77
C SER A 183 -0.20 -15.98 21.82
N ASN A 184 -1.34 -16.26 21.16
CA ASN A 184 -1.90 -17.61 21.01
C ASN A 184 -1.20 -18.45 19.93
N GLY A 185 -0.17 -17.92 19.27
CA GLY A 185 0.61 -18.58 18.23
C GLY A 185 0.02 -18.46 16.81
N ARG A 186 -1.16 -17.86 16.63
CA ARG A 186 -1.76 -17.63 15.32
C ARG A 186 -1.21 -16.35 14.68
N VAL A 187 -1.41 -16.23 13.37
CA VAL A 187 -0.96 -15.08 12.59
C VAL A 187 -2.18 -14.42 11.97
N TYR A 188 -2.38 -13.14 12.27
CA TYR A 188 -3.53 -12.36 11.85
C TYR A 188 -3.13 -11.30 10.81
N LEU A 189 -3.98 -11.14 9.81
CA LEU A 189 -3.98 -10.02 8.89
C LEU A 189 -4.99 -8.98 9.40
N PHE A 190 -4.49 -7.82 9.80
CA PHE A 190 -5.31 -6.64 10.00
C PHE A 190 -5.34 -5.85 8.70
N THR A 191 -6.54 -5.47 8.25
CA THR A 191 -6.67 -4.75 6.98
C THR A 191 -7.71 -3.65 7.03
N THR A 192 -7.40 -2.51 6.41
CA THR A 192 -8.39 -1.48 6.14
C THR A 192 -9.20 -1.83 4.90
N ALA A 193 -10.52 -1.72 5.00
CA ALA A 193 -11.47 -1.94 3.91
C ALA A 193 -12.52 -0.82 3.93
N ARG A 194 -13.50 -0.86 3.03
CA ARG A 194 -14.71 -0.02 3.16
C ARG A 194 -15.66 -0.56 4.23
N ALA A 195 -15.12 -0.70 5.44
CA ALA A 195 -15.73 -1.30 6.60
C ALA A 195 -15.82 -0.28 7.75
N PRO A 196 -16.68 -0.48 8.76
CA PRO A 196 -16.73 0.36 9.95
C PRO A 196 -15.53 0.18 10.91
N GLY A 197 -14.49 -0.52 10.47
CA GLY A 197 -13.34 -0.95 11.27
C GLY A 197 -12.25 -1.60 10.41
N ALA A 198 -11.13 -1.97 11.02
CA ALA A 198 -10.15 -2.86 10.38
C ALA A 198 -10.62 -4.31 10.52
N LEU A 199 -10.70 -5.03 9.41
CA LEU A 199 -11.07 -6.45 9.40
C LEU A 199 -9.86 -7.29 9.85
N ILE A 200 -10.13 -8.41 10.53
CA ILE A 200 -9.10 -9.33 11.04
C ILE A 200 -9.32 -10.69 10.40
N TYR A 201 -8.31 -11.20 9.69
CA TYR A 201 -8.31 -12.55 9.13
C TYR A 201 -7.23 -13.44 9.76
N ASP A 202 -7.55 -14.71 10.02
CA ASP A 202 -6.57 -15.74 10.37
C ASP A 202 -5.88 -16.27 9.12
N LEU A 203 -4.60 -15.93 8.97
CA LEU A 203 -3.81 -16.30 7.81
C LEU A 203 -3.48 -17.80 7.77
N GLY A 204 -3.44 -18.46 8.93
CA GLY A 204 -3.27 -19.91 9.00
C GLY A 204 -4.49 -20.62 8.42
N MET A 205 -5.70 -20.20 8.81
CA MET A 205 -6.95 -20.74 8.24
C MET A 205 -7.00 -20.54 6.73
N ILE A 206 -6.61 -19.36 6.23
CA ILE A 206 -6.59 -19.06 4.79
C ILE A 206 -5.68 -20.02 4.02
N VAL A 207 -4.43 -20.20 4.46
CA VAL A 207 -3.48 -21.07 3.73
C VAL A 207 -3.77 -22.56 3.92
N GLU A 208 -4.54 -22.92 4.94
CA GLU A 208 -5.07 -24.27 5.18
C GLU A 208 -6.36 -24.54 4.38
N GLY A 209 -6.92 -23.53 3.70
CA GLY A 209 -8.08 -23.65 2.82
C GLY A 209 -9.43 -23.31 3.46
N ASP A 210 -9.45 -22.86 4.71
CA ASP A 210 -10.67 -22.46 5.42
C ASP A 210 -10.91 -20.94 5.31
N LEU A 211 -11.15 -20.48 4.08
CA LEU A 211 -11.38 -19.05 3.79
C LEU A 211 -12.72 -18.56 4.34
N GLU A 212 -13.74 -19.42 4.35
CA GLU A 212 -15.11 -19.06 4.75
C GLU A 212 -15.17 -18.62 6.22
N ASN A 213 -14.37 -19.24 7.09
CA ASN A 213 -14.32 -18.92 8.52
C ASN A 213 -13.12 -18.06 8.92
N ALA A 214 -12.29 -17.63 7.95
CA ALA A 214 -11.03 -16.95 8.22
C ALA A 214 -11.20 -15.54 8.77
N GLN A 215 -12.32 -14.85 8.52
CA GLN A 215 -12.57 -13.54 9.11
C GLN A 215 -12.99 -13.70 10.58
N VAL A 216 -12.05 -13.48 11.50
CA VAL A 216 -12.21 -13.78 12.92
C VAL A 216 -12.59 -12.57 13.78
N GLY A 217 -12.60 -11.36 13.21
CA GLY A 217 -12.97 -10.17 13.96
C GLY A 217 -12.86 -8.86 13.20
N MET A 218 -13.05 -7.77 13.95
CA MET A 218 -12.90 -6.40 13.47
C MET A 218 -12.51 -5.47 14.61
N VAL A 219 -11.57 -4.56 14.37
CA VAL A 219 -11.28 -3.42 15.25
C VAL A 219 -12.16 -2.23 14.83
N PRO A 220 -13.16 -1.82 15.62
CA PRO A 220 -14.09 -0.77 15.21
C PRO A 220 -13.41 0.61 15.17
N VAL A 221 -13.80 1.45 14.22
CA VAL A 221 -13.47 2.88 14.26
C VAL A 221 -14.36 3.56 15.32
N PRO A 222 -13.79 4.31 16.28
CA PRO A 222 -14.57 5.05 17.26
C PRO A 222 -15.55 6.05 16.62
N GLU A 223 -16.70 6.24 17.27
CA GLU A 223 -17.67 7.26 16.84
C GLU A 223 -17.07 8.66 17.01
N SER A 224 -17.17 9.48 15.96
CA SER A 224 -16.77 10.89 16.01
C SER A 224 -18.01 11.80 16.08
N PRO A 225 -17.88 13.05 16.57
CA PRO A 225 -18.95 14.04 16.50
C PRO A 225 -19.46 14.32 15.06
N PHE A 226 -18.70 13.91 14.05
CA PHE A 226 -19.06 13.99 12.63
C PHE A 226 -19.70 12.69 12.08
N GLY A 227 -20.05 11.73 12.95
CA GLY A 227 -20.62 10.42 12.61
C GLY A 227 -19.58 9.28 12.59
N ARG A 228 -20.04 8.03 12.45
CA ARG A 228 -19.19 6.84 12.17
C ARG A 228 -18.52 7.02 10.81
N GLY A 229 -17.19 7.06 10.76
CA GLY A 229 -16.44 7.18 9.50
C GLY A 229 -16.67 8.50 8.73
N GLY A 230 -17.34 9.49 9.31
CA GLY A 230 -17.73 10.74 8.64
C GLY A 230 -16.60 11.77 8.49
N GLY A 231 -15.44 11.51 9.09
CA GLY A 231 -14.23 12.27 8.86
C GLY A 231 -13.20 11.42 8.14
N ARG A 232 -12.36 12.05 7.33
CA ARG A 232 -11.11 11.52 6.75
C ARG A 232 -10.08 11.09 7.84
N GLY A 233 -10.52 10.54 8.97
CA GLY A 233 -9.86 10.68 10.27
C GLY A 233 -9.12 9.46 10.79
N TYR A 234 -9.44 8.24 10.32
CA TYR A 234 -8.72 7.03 10.73
C TYR A 234 -8.23 6.30 9.49
N HIS A 235 -6.90 6.28 9.34
CA HIS A 235 -6.18 5.60 8.27
C HIS A 235 -5.39 4.41 8.80
N ASP A 236 -4.85 4.55 10.02
CA ASP A 236 -3.95 3.59 10.63
C ASP A 236 -4.52 3.04 11.94
N PHE A 237 -4.19 1.78 12.22
CA PHE A 237 -4.55 1.06 13.43
C PHE A 237 -3.26 0.63 14.13
N TYR A 238 -3.30 0.52 15.45
CA TYR A 238 -2.20 -0.01 16.24
C TYR A 238 -2.58 -1.36 16.79
N VAL A 239 -1.68 -2.33 16.71
CA VAL A 239 -1.81 -3.61 17.41
C VAL A 239 -0.44 -4.00 17.95
N ALA A 240 -0.39 -4.42 19.20
CA ALA A 240 0.84 -4.87 19.84
C ALA A 240 0.59 -5.77 21.05
N TYR A 241 1.61 -6.55 21.38
CA TYR A 241 1.68 -7.26 22.63
C TYR A 241 2.05 -6.30 23.76
N HIS A 242 1.27 -6.28 24.83
CA HIS A 242 1.53 -5.48 26.02
C HIS A 242 2.28 -6.33 27.05
N PRO A 243 3.61 -6.14 27.20
CA PRO A 243 4.45 -7.06 27.98
C PRO A 243 4.10 -7.10 29.47
N ASP A 244 3.62 -5.99 30.04
CA ASP A 244 3.34 -5.91 31.49
C ASP A 244 2.09 -6.68 31.90
N THR A 245 1.11 -6.83 30.99
CA THR A 245 -0.12 -7.59 31.27
C THR A 245 -0.18 -8.92 30.54
N GLY A 246 0.70 -9.13 29.57
CA GLY A 246 0.70 -10.33 28.73
C GLY A 246 -0.47 -10.40 27.75
N GLU A 247 -1.03 -9.26 27.37
CA GLU A 247 -2.22 -9.16 26.51
C GLU A 247 -1.88 -8.63 25.12
N ASP A 248 -2.52 -9.15 24.09
CA ASP A 248 -2.56 -8.53 22.76
C ASP A 248 -3.59 -7.39 22.77
N ARG A 249 -3.20 -6.19 22.34
CA ARG A 249 -4.04 -4.98 22.38
C ARG A 249 -4.13 -4.31 21.02
N PHE A 250 -5.27 -3.69 20.78
CA PHE A 250 -5.59 -2.84 19.63
C PHE A 250 -6.39 -1.62 20.08
#